data_AF-A0A6M2DHM3-F1
#
_entry.id   AF-A0A6M2DHM3-F1
#
_cell.length_a   1.000
_cell.length_b   1.000
_cell.length_c   1.000
_cell.angle_alpha   90.00
_cell.angle_beta   90.00
_cell.angle_gamma   90.00
#
_symmetry.space_group_name_H-M   'P 1'
#
loop_
_entity.id
_entity.type
_entity.pdbx_description
1 polymer ?
#
loop_
_entity_poly.entity_id
_entity_poly.type
_entity_poly.pdbx_seq_one_letter_code
_entity_poly.pdbx_strand_id
1 'polypeptide(L)'
;LNRRSLDFISIHYKYTLINIVWVDDKTEAQEDMDRDVELDVELDPFVMMSWMCIKLQDVIILGHYIDIDSVIAIARLRGPNLRRLQVDPDCIYHISKNLRTEVIKQIESALERSWNYSSDPIYKAMCNTRNMIHKKFFRNKFIYNIIKND
;
A
#
# COMPACT_ATOMS: atom_id res chain seq x y z
N LEU A 1 -4.50 8.75 -7.88
CA LEU A 1 -3.25 7.94 -7.95
C LEU A 1 -2.41 8.30 -9.19
N ASN A 2 -1.09 8.50 -9.07
CA ASN A 2 -0.22 8.65 -10.25
C ASN A 2 0.26 7.28 -10.79
N ARG A 3 -0.61 6.60 -11.55
CA ARG A 3 -0.37 5.28 -12.14
C ARG A 3 0.90 5.22 -12.99
N ARG A 4 1.13 6.24 -13.82
CA ARG A 4 2.28 6.30 -14.74
C ARG A 4 3.62 6.19 -14.00
N SER A 5 3.71 6.74 -12.80
CA SER A 5 4.91 6.62 -11.97
C SER A 5 5.14 5.19 -11.50
N LEU A 6 4.09 4.48 -11.06
CA LEU A 6 4.19 3.07 -10.65
C LEU A 6 4.55 2.16 -11.84
N ASP A 7 3.94 2.39 -13.00
CA ASP A 7 4.25 1.65 -14.23
C ASP A 7 5.71 1.87 -14.65
N PHE A 8 6.16 3.13 -14.66
CA PHE A 8 7.55 3.48 -14.95
C PHE A 8 8.50 2.77 -13.98
N ILE A 9 8.24 2.83 -12.67
CA ILE A 9 9.08 2.17 -11.67
C ILE A 9 9.13 0.66 -11.93
N SER A 10 7.97 0.04 -12.18
CA SER A 10 7.85 -1.40 -12.39
C SER A 10 8.64 -1.87 -13.62
N ILE A 11 8.55 -1.11 -14.72
CA ILE A 11 9.24 -1.44 -15.98
C ILE A 11 10.75 -1.27 -15.83
N HIS A 12 11.21 -0.16 -15.24
CA HIS A 12 12.62 0.21 -15.23
C HIS A 12 13.42 -0.42 -14.08
N TYR A 13 12.76 -0.77 -12.96
CA TYR A 13 13.42 -1.33 -11.78
C TYR A 13 12.98 -2.77 -11.45
N LYS A 14 12.47 -3.51 -12.44
CA LYS A 14 12.02 -4.92 -12.28
C LYS A 14 13.04 -5.84 -11.58
N TYR A 15 14.34 -5.59 -11.73
CA TYR A 15 15.41 -6.43 -11.17
C TYR A 15 16.15 -5.81 -9.98
N THR A 16 15.75 -4.62 -9.55
CA THR A 16 16.48 -3.82 -8.55
C THR A 16 15.58 -3.22 -7.48
N LEU A 17 14.28 -3.08 -7.72
CA LEU A 17 13.33 -2.58 -6.71
C LEU A 17 13.20 -3.60 -5.58
N ILE A 18 13.52 -3.18 -4.36
CA ILE A 18 13.43 -3.99 -3.13
C ILE A 18 12.32 -3.45 -2.23
N ASN A 19 12.25 -2.14 -2.03
CA ASN A 19 11.28 -1.50 -1.14
C ASN A 19 10.48 -0.44 -1.90
N ILE A 20 9.17 -0.40 -1.68
CA ILE A 20 8.32 0.72 -2.06
C ILE A 20 7.48 1.18 -0.87
N VAL A 21 7.48 2.49 -0.65
CA VAL A 21 6.57 3.16 0.29
C VAL A 21 5.77 4.19 -0.47
N TRP A 22 4.48 3.92 -0.64
CA TRP A 22 3.53 4.82 -1.25
C TRP A 22 2.71 5.51 -0.16
N VAL A 23 2.72 6.83 -0.17
CA VAL A 23 1.95 7.65 0.77
C VAL A 23 1.15 8.67 0.01
N ASP A 24 -0.14 8.69 0.29
CA ASP A 24 -1.12 9.58 -0.33
C ASP A 24 -1.96 10.29 0.75
N ASP A 25 -2.72 11.32 0.35
CA ASP A 25 -3.74 11.91 1.22
C ASP A 25 -5.06 11.20 1.02
N LYS A 26 -5.57 10.55 2.07
CA LYS A 26 -6.80 9.74 2.01
C LYS A 26 -8.00 10.53 1.48
N THR A 27 -8.09 11.83 1.76
CA THR A 27 -9.21 12.65 1.27
C THR A 27 -9.12 12.86 -0.24
N GLU A 28 -7.94 13.20 -0.75
CA GLU A 28 -7.70 13.35 -2.19
C GLU A 28 -7.86 12.00 -2.91
N ALA A 29 -7.41 10.91 -2.31
CA ALA A 29 -7.55 9.56 -2.86
C ALA A 29 -9.02 9.10 -2.96
N GLN A 30 -9.90 9.53 -2.05
CA GLN A 30 -11.35 9.26 -2.15
C GLN A 30 -11.97 10.02 -3.33
N GLU A 31 -11.61 11.29 -3.48
CA GLU A 31 -12.10 12.11 -4.60
C GLU A 31 -11.64 11.57 -5.96
N ASP A 32 -10.43 11.00 -6.03
CA ASP A 32 -9.96 10.28 -7.21
C ASP A 32 -10.80 9.02 -7.50
N MET A 33 -11.02 8.17 -6.49
CA MET A 33 -11.85 6.96 -6.60
C MET A 33 -13.27 7.27 -7.07
N ASP A 34 -13.89 8.33 -6.54
CA ASP A 34 -15.25 8.73 -6.90
C ASP A 34 -15.34 9.29 -8.33
N ARG A 35 -14.22 9.79 -8.88
CA ARG A 35 -14.12 10.30 -10.27
C ARG A 35 -13.78 9.19 -11.28
N ASP A 36 -13.06 8.16 -10.85
CA ASP A 36 -12.56 7.08 -11.71
C ASP A 36 -13.58 5.94 -11.95
N VAL A 37 -14.83 6.08 -11.50
CA VAL A 37 -15.91 5.07 -11.62
C VAL A 37 -16.24 4.66 -13.06
N GLU A 38 -15.78 5.42 -14.07
CA GLU A 38 -16.07 5.18 -15.49
C GLU A 38 -14.91 4.62 -16.34
N LEU A 39 -13.74 4.31 -15.77
CA LEU A 39 -12.62 3.78 -16.56
C LEU A 39 -12.44 2.27 -16.38
N ASP A 40 -12.14 1.63 -17.52
CA ASP A 40 -12.02 0.19 -17.79
C ASP A 40 -11.35 -0.63 -16.67
N VAL A 41 -11.60 -1.95 -16.69
CA VAL A 41 -11.05 -2.96 -15.76
C VAL A 41 -9.52 -3.03 -15.86
N GLU A 42 -8.84 -2.02 -15.34
CA GLU A 42 -7.41 -1.84 -15.46
C GLU A 42 -6.75 -2.48 -14.23
N LEU A 43 -5.84 -3.43 -14.46
CA LEU A 43 -5.15 -4.15 -13.39
C LEU A 43 -4.49 -3.18 -12.40
N ASP A 44 -4.62 -3.44 -11.10
CA ASP A 44 -4.06 -2.62 -10.04
C ASP A 44 -2.52 -2.46 -10.21
N PRO A 45 -1.99 -1.22 -10.24
CA PRO A 45 -0.57 -1.00 -10.50
C PRO A 45 0.35 -1.54 -9.41
N PHE A 46 -0.11 -1.69 -8.16
CA PHE A 46 0.66 -2.37 -7.11
C PHE A 46 0.71 -3.88 -7.32
N VAL A 47 -0.37 -4.48 -7.83
CA VAL A 47 -0.38 -5.89 -8.25
C VAL A 47 0.58 -6.08 -9.42
N MET A 48 0.52 -5.21 -10.42
CA MET A 48 1.43 -5.25 -11.58
C MET A 48 2.89 -5.10 -11.18
N MET A 49 3.20 -4.15 -10.30
CA MET A 49 4.52 -3.98 -9.73
C MET A 49 4.99 -5.23 -9.00
N SER A 50 4.13 -5.80 -8.14
CA SER A 50 4.44 -7.02 -7.39
C SER A 50 4.70 -8.21 -8.31
N TRP A 51 4.04 -8.28 -9.47
CA TRP A 51 4.34 -9.31 -10.46
C TRP A 51 5.69 -9.08 -11.16
N MET A 52 5.96 -7.84 -11.59
CA MET A 52 7.12 -7.50 -12.41
C MET A 52 8.44 -7.39 -11.61
N CYS A 53 8.40 -6.80 -10.41
CA CYS A 53 9.56 -6.53 -9.59
C CYS A 53 9.96 -7.75 -8.77
N ILE A 54 10.83 -8.59 -9.36
CA ILE A 54 11.15 -9.91 -8.79
C ILE A 54 11.86 -9.86 -7.44
N LYS A 55 12.51 -8.74 -7.11
CA LYS A 55 13.24 -8.51 -5.84
C LYS A 55 12.44 -7.72 -4.79
N LEU A 56 11.17 -7.40 -5.06
CA LEU A 56 10.33 -6.62 -4.16
C LEU A 56 10.09 -7.40 -2.85
N GLN A 57 10.52 -6.81 -1.74
CA GLN A 57 10.42 -7.35 -0.39
C GLN A 57 9.51 -6.50 0.50
N ASP A 58 9.48 -5.18 0.32
CA ASP A 58 8.61 -4.32 1.12
C ASP A 58 7.62 -3.54 0.23
N VAL A 59 6.34 -3.65 0.55
CA VAL A 59 5.24 -2.87 -0.03
C VAL A 59 4.47 -2.22 1.12
N ILE A 60 4.56 -0.89 1.21
CA ILE A 60 3.82 -0.09 2.19
C ILE A 60 2.93 0.89 1.44
N ILE A 61 1.62 0.86 1.69
CA ILE A 61 0.62 1.71 1.04
C ILE A 61 -0.20 2.41 2.13
N LEU A 62 -0.04 3.72 2.25
CA LEU A 62 -0.70 4.54 3.27
C LEU A 62 -1.51 5.66 2.62
N GLY A 63 -2.77 5.81 2.99
CA GLY A 63 -3.63 6.87 2.46
C GLY A 63 -4.13 6.69 1.05
N HIS A 64 -3.84 5.55 0.43
CA HIS A 64 -4.36 5.19 -0.88
C HIS A 64 -5.33 4.02 -0.75
N TYR A 65 -6.51 4.14 -1.38
CA TYR A 65 -7.51 3.08 -1.37
C TYR A 65 -7.08 1.90 -2.25
N ILE A 66 -7.18 0.69 -1.72
CA ILE A 66 -6.82 -0.53 -2.43
C ILE A 66 -7.87 -1.62 -2.22
N ASP A 67 -8.18 -2.34 -3.31
CA ASP A 67 -9.08 -3.49 -3.26
C ASP A 67 -8.43 -4.60 -2.42
N ILE A 68 -9.24 -5.28 -1.60
CA ILE A 68 -8.76 -6.43 -0.86
C ILE A 68 -8.22 -7.54 -1.76
N ASP A 69 -8.79 -7.73 -2.95
CA ASP A 69 -8.29 -8.71 -3.91
C ASP A 69 -6.89 -8.34 -4.41
N SER A 70 -6.60 -7.05 -4.57
CA SER A 70 -5.25 -6.56 -4.88
C SER A 70 -4.27 -6.87 -3.75
N VAL A 71 -4.66 -6.70 -2.49
CA VAL A 71 -3.80 -7.02 -1.32
C VAL A 71 -3.49 -8.52 -1.28
N ILE A 72 -4.49 -9.38 -1.51
CA ILE A 72 -4.31 -10.83 -1.60
C ILE A 72 -3.38 -11.20 -2.77
N ALA A 73 -3.57 -10.57 -3.94
CA ALA A 73 -2.75 -10.81 -5.11
C ALA A 73 -1.28 -10.43 -4.88
N ILE A 74 -1.00 -9.27 -4.27
CA ILE A 74 0.35 -8.84 -3.88
C ILE A 74 0.99 -9.88 -2.95
N ALA A 75 0.25 -10.31 -1.92
CA ALA A 75 0.73 -11.32 -0.98
C ALA A 75 1.06 -12.65 -1.67
N ARG A 76 0.22 -13.13 -2.60
CA ARG A 76 0.46 -14.37 -3.36
C ARG A 76 1.62 -14.26 -4.34
N LEU A 77 1.72 -13.14 -5.06
CA LEU A 77 2.75 -12.95 -6.08
C LEU A 77 4.16 -12.97 -5.50
N ARG A 78 4.33 -12.43 -4.29
CA ARG A 78 5.64 -12.34 -3.63
C ARG A 78 5.85 -13.41 -2.57
N GLY A 79 4.77 -13.90 -1.98
CA GLY A 79 4.76 -14.97 -1.00
C GLY A 79 5.72 -14.69 0.16
N PRO A 80 6.49 -15.70 0.61
CA PRO A 80 7.45 -15.55 1.71
C PRO A 80 8.57 -14.54 1.45
N ASN A 81 8.86 -14.23 0.18
CA ASN A 81 9.91 -13.26 -0.18
C ASN A 81 9.48 -11.81 0.09
N LEU A 82 8.17 -11.54 0.16
CA LEU A 82 7.71 -10.26 0.67
C LEU A 82 8.00 -10.25 2.16
N ARG A 83 8.90 -9.39 2.63
CA ARG A 83 9.25 -9.19 4.04
C ARG A 83 8.25 -8.29 4.76
N ARG A 84 7.65 -7.33 4.07
CA ARG A 84 6.66 -6.41 4.65
C ARG A 84 5.56 -6.10 3.64
N LEU A 85 4.33 -6.40 4.02
CA LEU A 85 3.12 -5.90 3.38
C LEU A 85 2.38 -5.07 4.41
N GLN A 86 2.26 -3.77 4.19
CA GLN A 86 1.56 -2.87 5.10
C GLN A 86 0.59 -2.02 4.30
N VAL A 87 -0.67 -2.06 4.69
CA VAL A 87 -1.74 -1.25 4.11
C VAL A 87 -2.50 -0.64 5.26
N ASP A 88 -2.85 0.65 5.15
CA ASP A 88 -3.72 1.28 6.14
C ASP A 88 -5.11 0.59 6.14
N PRO A 89 -5.57 0.00 7.26
CA PRO A 89 -6.83 -0.73 7.32
C PRO A 89 -8.04 0.08 6.89
N ASP A 90 -8.00 1.39 7.15
CA ASP A 90 -9.09 2.29 6.82
C ASP A 90 -9.14 2.62 5.31
N CYS A 91 -8.16 2.16 4.52
CA CYS A 91 -8.07 2.34 3.07
C CYS A 91 -8.29 1.02 2.29
N ILE A 92 -8.55 -0.10 2.97
CA ILE A 92 -8.91 -1.36 2.30
C ILE A 92 -10.42 -1.42 2.11
N TYR A 93 -10.86 -1.48 0.85
CA TYR A 93 -12.29 -1.56 0.51
C TYR A 93 -12.67 -2.97 0.02
N HIS A 94 -13.98 -3.19 -0.20
CA HIS A 94 -14.58 -4.50 -0.51
C HIS A 94 -14.37 -5.66 0.49
N ILE A 95 -13.76 -5.39 1.66
CA ILE A 95 -13.70 -6.38 2.75
C ILE A 95 -15.01 -6.41 3.54
N SER A 96 -15.83 -7.43 3.34
CA SER A 96 -17.00 -7.63 4.18
C SER A 96 -16.56 -7.92 5.63
N LYS A 97 -17.27 -7.36 6.62
CA LYS A 97 -16.94 -7.57 8.05
C LYS A 97 -16.86 -9.06 8.42
N ASN A 98 -17.70 -9.87 7.78
CA ASN A 98 -17.81 -11.31 8.05
C ASN A 98 -16.65 -12.10 7.41
N LEU A 99 -16.03 -11.58 6.36
CA LEU A 99 -14.93 -12.24 5.64
C LEU A 99 -13.54 -11.79 6.09
N ARG A 100 -13.44 -10.77 6.96
CA ARG A 100 -12.16 -10.20 7.38
C ARG A 100 -11.18 -11.24 7.90
N THR A 101 -11.63 -12.14 8.77
CA THR A 101 -10.79 -13.19 9.34
C THR A 101 -10.29 -14.18 8.27
N GLU A 102 -11.15 -14.54 7.32
CA GLU A 102 -10.79 -15.47 6.25
C GLU A 102 -9.79 -14.85 5.28
N VAL A 103 -10.02 -13.58 4.91
CA VAL A 103 -9.11 -12.80 4.08
C VAL A 103 -7.73 -12.66 4.73
N ILE A 104 -7.69 -12.33 6.03
CA ILE A 104 -6.42 -12.25 6.77
C ILE A 104 -5.70 -13.59 6.70
N LYS A 105 -6.39 -14.71 6.95
CA LYS A 105 -5.80 -16.05 6.83
C LYS A 105 -5.26 -16.35 5.42
N GLN A 106 -5.94 -15.90 4.36
CA GLN A 106 -5.44 -16.06 3.00
C GLN A 106 -4.12 -15.30 2.78
N ILE A 107 -4.04 -14.06 3.28
CA ILE A 107 -2.82 -13.24 3.20
C ILE A 107 -1.70 -13.88 4.03
N GLU A 108 -1.99 -14.27 5.27
CA GLU A 108 -1.02 -14.92 6.16
C GLU A 108 -0.52 -16.25 5.60
N SER A 109 -1.41 -17.04 5.01
CA SER A 109 -1.04 -18.28 4.33
C SER A 109 -0.14 -18.04 3.12
N ALA A 110 -0.37 -16.97 2.36
CA ALA A 110 0.49 -16.63 1.22
C ALA A 110 1.86 -16.13 1.68
N LEU A 111 1.92 -15.37 2.78
CA LEU A 111 3.16 -14.84 3.34
C LEU A 111 3.93 -15.83 4.22
N GLU A 112 3.31 -16.96 4.57
CA GLU A 112 3.81 -17.95 5.54
C GLU A 112 4.15 -17.37 6.92
N ARG A 113 3.43 -16.32 7.33
CA ARG A 113 3.57 -15.66 8.64
C ARG A 113 2.37 -14.79 8.97
N SER A 114 2.31 -14.30 10.21
CA SER A 114 1.29 -13.33 10.59
C SER A 114 1.41 -12.01 9.82
N TRP A 115 0.27 -11.44 9.46
CA TRP A 115 0.22 -10.19 8.71
C TRP A 115 -0.02 -9.03 9.66
N ASN A 116 0.95 -8.12 9.76
CA ASN A 116 0.80 -6.90 10.54
C ASN A 116 0.06 -5.83 9.71
N TYR A 117 -1.26 -5.79 9.85
CA TYR A 117 -2.13 -4.80 9.21
C TYR A 117 -2.41 -3.58 10.12
N SER A 118 -1.48 -3.13 10.95
CA SER A 118 -1.71 -1.93 11.77
C SER A 118 -1.48 -0.63 10.99
N SER A 119 -2.30 0.40 11.27
CA SER A 119 -2.04 1.75 10.77
C SER A 119 -0.70 2.26 11.29
N ASP A 120 0.09 2.92 10.43
CA ASP A 120 1.31 3.58 10.87
C ASP A 120 0.98 4.76 11.81
N PRO A 121 1.55 4.81 13.03
CA PRO A 121 1.18 5.82 14.02
C PRO A 121 1.58 7.25 13.63
N ILE A 122 2.64 7.41 12.84
CA ILE A 122 3.13 8.72 12.39
C ILE A 122 2.28 9.19 11.22
N TYR A 123 1.94 8.30 10.29
CA TYR A 123 0.96 8.58 9.24
C TYR A 123 -0.39 8.97 9.85
N LYS A 124 -0.89 8.23 10.85
CA LYS A 124 -2.14 8.54 11.55
C LYS A 124 -2.09 9.91 12.24
N ALA A 125 -0.95 10.24 12.87
CA ALA A 125 -0.75 11.56 13.45
C ALA A 125 -0.72 12.68 12.39
N MET A 126 -0.14 12.42 11.22
CA MET A 126 -0.15 13.33 10.08
C MET A 126 -1.58 13.61 9.59
N CYS A 127 -2.42 12.58 9.44
CA CYS A 127 -3.80 12.71 8.96
C CYS A 127 -4.73 13.42 9.96
N ASN A 128 -4.56 13.17 11.26
CA ASN A 128 -5.40 13.78 12.30
C ASN A 128 -5.06 15.26 12.57
N THR A 129 -3.99 15.77 11.98
CA THR A 129 -3.49 17.11 12.24
C THR A 129 -4.06 18.12 11.24
N ARG A 130 -4.89 19.04 11.73
CA ARG A 130 -5.43 20.17 10.93
C ARG A 130 -4.45 21.34 10.76
N ASN A 131 -3.40 21.41 11.59
CA ASN A 131 -2.41 22.47 11.55
C ASN A 131 -1.30 22.14 10.54
N MET A 132 -1.14 22.97 9.50
CA MET A 132 -0.18 22.73 8.40
C MET A 132 1.29 22.64 8.85
N ILE A 133 1.69 23.34 9.91
CA ILE A 133 3.06 23.26 10.44
C ILE A 133 3.30 21.89 11.06
N HIS A 134 2.35 21.41 11.86
CA HIS A 134 2.41 20.09 12.47
C HIS A 134 2.28 18.97 11.42
N LYS A 135 1.45 19.14 10.37
CA LYS A 135 1.36 18.18 9.25
C LYS A 135 2.72 18.04 8.56
N LYS A 136 3.44 19.15 8.30
CA LYS A 136 4.82 19.13 7.77
C LYS A 136 5.81 18.45 8.73
N PHE A 137 5.69 18.69 10.04
CA PHE A 137 6.53 18.04 11.04
C PHE A 137 6.35 16.52 11.02
N PHE A 138 5.11 16.01 11.08
CA PHE A 138 4.84 14.58 11.03
C PHE A 138 5.27 13.96 9.71
N ARG A 139 5.03 14.63 8.58
CA ARG A 139 5.52 14.19 7.26
C ARG A 139 7.04 14.05 7.24
N ASN A 140 7.77 15.07 7.68
CA ASN A 140 9.24 15.03 7.70
C ASN A 140 9.76 13.95 8.65
N LYS A 141 9.12 13.77 9.82
CA LYS A 141 9.42 12.71 10.78
C LYS A 141 9.15 11.31 10.18
N PHE A 142 8.07 11.16 9.42
CA PHE A 142 7.73 9.93 8.72
C PHE A 142 8.78 9.59 7.66
N ILE A 143 9.12 10.55 6.78
CA ILE A 143 10.17 10.37 5.76
C ILE A 143 11.51 10.02 6.40
N TYR A 144 11.90 10.73 7.46
CA TYR A 144 13.13 10.44 8.20
C TYR A 144 13.15 9.00 8.76
N ASN A 145 12.02 8.53 9.29
CA ASN A 145 11.92 7.19 9.83
C ASN A 145 11.95 6.11 8.75
N ILE A 146 11.43 6.37 7.54
CA ILE A 146 11.61 5.44 6.42
C ILE A 146 13.09 5.33 6.08
N ILE A 147 13.73 6.47 5.82
CA ILE A 147 15.15 6.53 5.39
C ILE A 147 16.08 5.90 6.44
N LYS A 148 15.78 6.06 7.73
CA LYS A 148 16.61 5.50 8.82
C LYS A 148 16.47 3.98 8.97
N ASN A 149 15.33 3.41 8.58
CA ASN A 149 15.04 1.99 8.77
C ASN A 149 15.28 1.14 7.50
N ASP A 150 15.70 1.77 6.40
CA ASP A 150 16.25 1.12 5.20
C ASP A 150 17.77 0.87 5.35
#